data_AF-A0AAN8C3I8-F1
#
_entry.id   AF-A0AAN8C3I8-F1
#
_cell.length_a   1.000
_cell.length_b   1.000
_cell.length_c   1.000
_cell.angle_alpha   90.00
_cell.angle_beta   90.00
_cell.angle_gamma   90.00
#
_symmetry.space_group_name_H-M   'P 1'
#
loop_
_entity.id
_entity.type
_entity.pdbx_description
1 polymer ?
#
loop_
_entity_poly.entity_id
_entity_poly.type
_entity_poly.pdbx_seq_one_letter_code
_entity_poly.pdbx_strand_id
1 'polypeptide(L)'
;MEHFIRIALWITLIFCQQTNSASIARYRIEDMKTVTCHEDSRFYTPTNVKTHCITDALGCMRRELSGTAKIECEDFNEYIDDSVDSLGLLIAKRSKKDLGPTKSNECACEGYEEKPFVEFLKALESLLQRVYSS
;
A
#
# COMPACT_ATOMS: atom_id res chain seq x y z
N MET A 1 24.08 -50.15 1.92
CA MET A 1 24.24 -48.68 2.05
C MET A 1 22.92 -47.98 1.72
N GLU A 2 21.82 -48.33 2.40
CA GLU A 2 20.45 -47.94 1.96
C GLU A 2 19.68 -47.11 3.00
N HIS A 3 20.26 -46.89 4.18
CA HIS A 3 19.62 -46.12 5.26
C HIS A 3 19.98 -44.63 5.30
N PHE A 4 21.05 -44.21 4.61
CA PHE A 4 21.48 -42.81 4.60
C PHE A 4 20.79 -41.92 3.55
N ILE A 5 20.00 -42.51 2.63
CA ILE A 5 19.36 -41.80 1.52
C ILE A 5 17.97 -41.24 1.90
N ARG A 6 17.41 -41.61 3.05
CA ARG A 6 16.04 -41.19 3.44
C ARG A 6 15.95 -39.93 4.31
N ILE A 7 17.07 -39.39 4.79
CA ILE A 7 17.06 -38.23 5.71
C ILE A 7 17.47 -36.92 5.01
N ALA A 8 18.04 -36.99 3.80
CA ALA A 8 18.42 -35.78 3.04
C ALA A 8 17.25 -35.13 2.28
N LEU A 9 16.07 -35.74 2.27
CA LEU A 9 14.93 -35.36 1.42
C LEU A 9 13.90 -34.43 2.08
N TRP A 10 14.15 -33.95 3.30
CA TRP A 10 13.24 -33.03 4.00
C TRP A 10 13.79 -31.61 4.23
N ILE A 11 15.06 -31.32 3.88
CA ILE A 11 15.68 -30.00 4.12
C ILE A 11 15.84 -29.18 2.83
N THR A 12 14.96 -29.35 1.85
CA THR A 12 15.00 -28.56 0.60
C THR A 12 13.66 -27.91 0.24
N LEU A 13 12.77 -27.72 1.22
CA LEU A 13 11.55 -26.91 1.08
C LEU A 13 11.53 -25.69 2.01
N ILE A 14 12.70 -25.20 2.43
CA ILE A 14 12.86 -23.82 2.93
C ILE A 14 13.22 -22.94 1.73
N PHE A 15 12.50 -23.08 0.62
CA PHE A 15 12.55 -22.13 -0.48
C PHE A 15 11.58 -21.01 -0.14
N CYS A 16 12.14 -19.98 0.50
CA CYS A 16 11.69 -18.58 0.52
C CYS A 16 10.18 -18.35 0.26
N GLN A 17 9.36 -18.42 1.32
CA GLN A 17 8.30 -17.43 1.43
C GLN A 17 9.00 -16.10 1.74
N GLN A 18 9.51 -15.43 0.70
CA GLN A 18 9.91 -14.04 0.81
C GLN A 18 8.59 -13.26 0.95
N THR A 19 8.11 -13.20 2.20
CA THR A 19 6.77 -12.74 2.54
C THR A 19 6.55 -11.32 2.05
N ASN A 20 5.48 -11.11 1.27
CA ASN A 20 4.99 -9.78 0.86
C ASN A 20 4.92 -8.78 2.03
N SER A 21 4.75 -9.29 3.26
CA SER A 21 4.82 -8.54 4.52
C SER A 21 6.04 -7.61 4.62
N ALA A 22 7.24 -8.06 4.26
CA ALA A 22 8.45 -7.22 4.34
C ALA A 22 8.44 -6.05 3.34
N SER A 23 7.75 -6.21 2.21
CA SER A 23 7.57 -5.13 1.23
C SER A 23 6.52 -4.12 1.69
N ILE A 24 5.46 -4.59 2.37
CA ILE A 24 4.38 -3.76 2.91
C ILE A 24 4.81 -3.01 4.17
N ALA A 25 5.70 -3.58 4.99
CA ALA A 25 6.21 -2.94 6.19
C ALA A 25 6.89 -1.58 5.93
N ARG A 26 7.42 -1.37 4.71
CA ARG A 26 8.05 -0.10 4.30
C ARG A 26 7.08 1.08 4.28
N TYR A 27 5.79 0.83 4.14
CA TYR A 27 4.76 1.87 4.14
C TYR A 27 4.26 2.20 5.55
N ARG A 28 4.92 1.70 6.62
CA ARG A 28 4.69 2.10 8.02
C ARG A 28 3.21 2.10 8.44
N ILE A 29 2.37 1.24 7.85
CA ILE A 29 0.90 1.31 8.04
C ILE A 29 0.51 1.07 9.50
N GLU A 30 1.17 0.12 10.16
CA GLU A 30 0.95 -0.13 11.60
C GLU A 30 1.34 1.08 12.45
N ASP A 31 2.43 1.76 12.11
CA ASP A 31 2.87 2.96 12.84
C ASP A 31 1.92 4.14 12.57
N MET A 32 1.41 4.28 11.34
CA MET A 32 0.40 5.29 10.98
C MET A 32 -0.92 5.11 11.74
N LYS A 33 -1.23 3.94 12.31
CA LYS A 33 -2.40 3.80 13.19
C LYS A 33 -2.29 4.60 14.49
N THR A 34 -1.09 5.06 14.84
CA THR A 34 -0.84 5.94 16.00
C THR A 34 -1.02 7.42 15.69
N VAL A 35 -1.09 7.79 14.40
CA VAL A 35 -1.37 9.16 13.95
C VAL A 35 -2.79 9.54 14.36
N THR A 36 -2.93 10.72 14.95
CA THR A 36 -4.22 11.24 15.39
C THR A 36 -4.70 12.29 14.40
N CYS A 37 -5.86 12.11 13.80
CA CYS A 37 -6.49 13.09 12.91
C CYS A 37 -7.67 13.76 13.61
N HIS A 38 -8.10 14.91 13.10
CA HIS A 38 -9.35 15.51 13.53
C HIS A 38 -10.53 14.53 13.30
N GLU A 39 -11.55 14.58 14.16
CA GLU A 39 -12.66 13.62 14.12
C GLU A 39 -13.51 13.73 12.83
N ASP A 40 -13.51 14.91 12.21
CA ASP A 40 -14.21 15.20 10.97
C ASP A 40 -13.35 14.96 9.71
N SER A 41 -12.08 14.57 9.85
CA SER A 41 -11.21 14.28 8.71
C SER A 41 -11.74 13.15 7.84
N ARG A 42 -11.80 13.43 6.54
CA ARG A 42 -12.30 12.51 5.50
C ARG A 42 -11.29 12.41 4.37
N PHE A 43 -11.06 11.19 3.91
CA PHE A 43 -10.06 10.88 2.90
C PHE A 43 -10.67 10.08 1.77
N TYR A 44 -10.49 10.51 0.51
CA TYR A 44 -10.89 9.72 -0.64
C TYR A 44 -10.25 8.33 -0.58
N THR A 45 -11.08 7.30 -0.48
CA THR A 45 -10.62 5.95 -0.13
C THR A 45 -10.92 4.96 -1.25
N PRO A 46 -9.95 4.72 -2.16
CA PRO A 46 -10.07 3.72 -3.21
C PRO A 46 -10.40 2.32 -2.67
N THR A 47 -11.62 1.86 -2.94
CA THR A 47 -12.10 0.50 -2.67
C THR A 47 -12.58 -0.14 -3.98
N ASN A 48 -12.60 -1.47 -4.05
CA ASN A 48 -13.01 -2.22 -5.25
C ASN A 48 -12.31 -1.78 -6.55
N VAL A 49 -11.04 -1.39 -6.44
CA VAL A 49 -10.23 -0.79 -7.51
C VAL A 49 -10.14 -1.74 -8.72
N LYS A 50 -10.41 -1.26 -9.94
CA LYS A 50 -10.22 -2.07 -11.15
C LYS A 50 -8.73 -2.22 -11.46
N THR A 51 -8.32 -3.32 -12.10
CA THR A 51 -6.89 -3.60 -12.34
C THR A 51 -6.16 -2.48 -13.07
N HIS A 52 -6.83 -1.85 -14.05
CA HIS A 52 -6.25 -0.72 -14.78
C HIS A 52 -6.18 0.58 -13.95
N CYS A 53 -6.96 0.72 -12.87
CA CYS A 53 -6.94 1.88 -11.98
C CYS A 53 -5.94 1.75 -10.81
N ILE A 54 -5.19 0.64 -10.68
CA ILE A 54 -4.34 0.41 -9.49
C ILE A 54 -3.33 1.54 -9.28
N THR A 55 -2.70 2.02 -10.35
CA THR A 55 -1.68 3.08 -10.24
C THR A 55 -2.30 4.44 -9.94
N ASP A 56 -3.47 4.73 -10.51
CA ASP A 56 -4.26 5.92 -10.16
C ASP A 56 -4.72 5.88 -8.70
N ALA A 57 -5.18 4.73 -8.21
CA ALA A 57 -5.59 4.54 -6.82
C ALA A 57 -4.41 4.72 -5.84
N LEU A 58 -3.21 4.20 -6.16
CA LEU A 58 -2.01 4.48 -5.38
C LEU A 58 -1.68 5.98 -5.38
N GLY A 59 -1.87 6.65 -6.52
CA GLY A 59 -1.71 8.10 -6.64
C GLY A 59 -2.69 8.88 -5.77
N CYS A 60 -3.95 8.43 -5.70
CA CYS A 60 -4.98 8.98 -4.82
C CYS A 60 -4.58 8.83 -3.36
N MET A 61 -4.22 7.61 -2.91
CA MET A 61 -3.74 7.37 -1.54
C MET A 61 -2.55 8.27 -1.18
N ARG A 62 -1.59 8.41 -2.09
CA ARG A 62 -0.44 9.30 -1.87
C ARG A 62 -0.85 10.76 -1.75
N ARG A 63 -1.78 11.23 -2.59
CA ARG A 63 -2.27 12.62 -2.59
C ARG A 63 -2.97 12.94 -1.28
N GLU A 64 -3.88 12.07 -0.82
CA GLU A 64 -4.58 12.23 0.45
C GLU A 64 -3.61 12.29 1.64
N LEU A 65 -2.59 11.43 1.64
CA LEU A 65 -1.53 11.47 2.66
C LEU A 65 -0.72 12.76 2.61
N SER A 66 -0.26 13.18 1.43
CA SER A 66 0.56 14.40 1.27
C SER A 66 -0.22 15.72 1.37
N GLY A 67 -1.56 15.64 1.34
CA GLY A 67 -2.47 16.78 1.32
C GLY A 67 -3.27 16.83 2.62
N THR A 68 -4.48 16.27 2.58
CA THR A 68 -5.43 16.25 3.70
C THR A 68 -4.78 15.80 5.01
N ALA A 69 -4.07 14.66 5.00
CA ALA A 69 -3.52 14.10 6.24
C ALA A 69 -2.39 14.96 6.82
N LYS A 70 -1.64 15.66 5.97
CA LYS A 70 -0.61 16.61 6.43
C LYS A 70 -1.16 17.84 7.12
N ILE A 71 -2.39 18.21 6.82
CA ILE A 71 -3.05 19.39 7.38
C ILE A 71 -3.85 19.00 8.63
N GLU A 72 -4.53 17.87 8.58
CA GLU A 72 -5.56 17.51 9.56
C GLU A 72 -5.13 16.43 10.56
N CYS A 73 -3.90 15.91 10.46
CA CYS A 73 -3.38 14.90 11.36
C CYS A 73 -2.08 15.30 12.05
N GLU A 74 -1.98 14.92 13.32
CA GLU A 74 -0.78 15.03 14.15
C GLU A 74 0.09 13.79 13.98
N ASP A 75 1.20 13.95 13.26
CA ASP A 75 2.17 12.91 12.95
C ASP A 75 3.58 13.31 13.40
N PHE A 76 3.83 13.22 14.71
CA PHE A 76 5.09 13.64 15.34
C PHE A 76 6.32 12.86 14.88
N ASN A 77 6.11 11.67 14.31
CA ASN A 77 7.19 10.78 13.88
C ASN A 77 7.34 10.71 12.35
N GLU A 78 6.65 11.58 11.62
CA GLU A 78 6.74 11.72 10.16
C GLU A 78 6.40 10.43 9.38
N TYR A 79 5.57 9.55 9.95
CA TYR A 79 5.16 8.29 9.30
C TYR A 79 4.38 8.52 8.01
N ILE A 80 3.64 9.64 7.91
CA ILE A 80 2.95 10.07 6.70
C ILE A 80 3.98 10.38 5.60
N ASP A 81 5.07 11.09 5.91
CA ASP A 81 6.10 11.43 4.90
C ASP A 81 6.81 10.18 4.40
N ASP A 82 7.23 9.31 5.32
CA ASP A 82 7.83 8.00 5.00
C ASP A 82 6.94 7.21 4.02
N SER A 83 5.62 7.24 4.25
CA SER A 83 4.64 6.54 3.44
C SER A 83 4.40 7.20 2.09
N VAL A 84 4.36 8.54 2.03
CA VAL A 84 4.25 9.33 0.80
C VAL A 84 5.44 9.08 -0.13
N ASP A 85 6.65 9.03 0.42
CA ASP A 85 7.87 8.74 -0.34
C ASP A 85 7.88 7.31 -0.85
N SER A 86 7.55 6.35 0.02
CA SER A 86 7.44 4.94 -0.36
C SER A 86 6.42 4.71 -1.48
N LEU A 87 5.26 5.37 -1.41
CA LEU A 87 4.25 5.33 -2.48
C LEU A 87 4.74 5.99 -3.76
N GLY A 88 5.45 7.12 -3.66
CA GLY A 88 6.06 7.79 -4.81
C GLY A 88 7.01 6.88 -5.58
N LEU A 89 7.89 6.17 -4.85
CA LEU A 89 8.81 5.19 -5.42
C LEU A 89 8.07 4.01 -6.07
N LEU A 90 7.01 3.50 -5.42
CA LEU A 90 6.21 2.41 -5.98
C LEU A 90 5.52 2.83 -7.28
N ILE A 91 4.86 4.00 -7.30
CA ILE A 91 4.18 4.52 -8.50
C ILE A 91 5.19 4.71 -9.63
N ALA A 92 6.35 5.32 -9.36
CA ALA A 92 7.40 5.49 -10.35
C ALA A 92 7.90 4.15 -10.92
N LYS A 93 8.06 3.13 -10.05
CA LYS A 93 8.45 1.77 -10.47
C LYS A 93 7.38 1.12 -11.36
N ARG A 94 6.10 1.29 -11.05
CA ARG A 94 4.99 0.76 -11.86
C ARG A 94 4.91 1.45 -13.22
N SER A 95 5.06 2.77 -13.27
CA SER A 95 5.08 3.52 -14.52
C SER A 95 6.22 3.10 -15.45
N LYS A 96 7.40 2.76 -14.92
CA LYS A 96 8.52 2.22 -15.71
C LYS A 96 8.26 0.82 -16.29
N LYS A 97 7.22 0.13 -15.83
CA LYS A 97 6.79 -1.19 -16.33
C LYS A 97 5.53 -1.10 -17.21
N ASP A 98 5.24 0.08 -17.76
CA ASP A 98 4.03 0.36 -18.55
C ASP A 98 2.71 0.15 -17.78
N LEU A 99 2.78 0.10 -16.44
CA LEU A 99 1.63 0.07 -15.53
C LEU A 99 1.37 1.46 -14.95
N GLY A 100 1.49 2.50 -15.78
CA GLY A 100 1.32 3.89 -15.37
C GLY A 100 -0.13 4.27 -15.04
N PRO A 101 -0.37 5.50 -14.54
CA PRO A 101 -1.70 6.03 -14.38
C PRO A 101 -2.44 6.13 -15.73
N THR A 102 -3.75 5.96 -15.69
CA THR A 102 -4.63 6.04 -16.85
C THR A 102 -5.24 7.44 -16.95
N LYS A 103 -5.60 7.87 -18.17
CA LYS A 103 -6.35 9.13 -18.37
C LYS A 103 -7.87 8.94 -18.21
N SER A 104 -8.29 7.83 -17.60
CA SER A 104 -9.71 7.52 -17.47
C SER A 104 -10.30 8.29 -16.29
N ASN A 105 -11.38 9.04 -16.53
CA ASN A 105 -12.15 9.70 -15.47
C ASN A 105 -12.72 8.69 -14.45
N GLU A 106 -12.88 7.43 -14.87
CA GLU A 106 -13.33 6.34 -14.00
C GLU A 106 -12.39 6.08 -12.82
N CYS A 107 -11.09 6.37 -12.97
CA CYS A 107 -10.09 6.15 -11.93
C CYS A 107 -9.78 7.41 -11.10
N ALA A 108 -10.55 8.50 -11.29
CA ALA A 108 -10.34 9.75 -10.58
C ALA A 108 -10.48 9.58 -9.05
N CYS A 109 -9.64 10.27 -8.29
CA CYS A 109 -9.58 10.13 -6.83
C CYS A 109 -10.90 10.57 -6.18
N GLU A 110 -11.47 11.65 -6.71
CA GLU A 110 -12.70 12.29 -6.28
C GLU A 110 -13.94 11.44 -6.58
N GLY A 111 -13.80 10.35 -7.33
CA GLY A 111 -14.86 9.38 -7.60
C GLY A 111 -15.02 8.32 -6.50
N TYR A 112 -14.08 8.23 -5.56
CA TYR A 112 -14.15 7.29 -4.44
C TYR A 112 -14.92 7.87 -3.26
N GLU A 113 -15.44 7.01 -2.40
CA GLU A 113 -16.06 7.42 -1.14
C GLU A 113 -15.00 7.96 -0.17
N GLU A 114 -15.32 9.03 0.55
CA GLU A 114 -14.46 9.53 1.61
C GLU A 114 -14.68 8.80 2.92
N LYS A 115 -13.62 8.41 3.62
CA LYS A 115 -13.68 7.60 4.84
C LYS A 115 -12.77 8.15 5.94
N PRO A 116 -13.00 7.77 7.21
CA PRO A 116 -12.08 8.10 8.29
C PRO A 116 -10.69 7.50 8.05
N PHE A 117 -9.66 8.11 8.65
CA PHE A 117 -8.26 7.74 8.44
C PHE A 117 -7.97 6.24 8.65
N VAL A 118 -8.55 5.63 9.69
CA VAL A 118 -8.35 4.20 9.96
C VAL A 118 -8.89 3.29 8.84
N GLU A 119 -10.02 3.65 8.23
CA GLU A 119 -10.55 2.90 7.08
C GLU A 119 -9.73 3.15 5.82
N PHE A 120 -9.27 4.38 5.63
CA PHE A 120 -8.34 4.75 4.57
C PHE A 120 -7.05 3.91 4.63
N LEU A 121 -6.45 3.75 5.81
CA LEU A 121 -5.25 2.91 6.00
C LEU A 121 -5.49 1.43 5.67
N LYS A 122 -6.67 0.88 6.03
CA LYS A 122 -7.02 -0.50 5.66
C LYS A 122 -7.14 -0.69 4.15
N ALA A 123 -7.70 0.30 3.46
CA ALA A 123 -7.79 0.28 2.00
C ALA A 123 -6.41 0.38 1.35
N LEU A 124 -5.53 1.24 1.88
CA LEU A 124 -4.13 1.33 1.45
C LEU A 124 -3.40 -0.01 1.61
N GLU A 125 -3.52 -0.66 2.77
CA GLU A 125 -2.93 -1.98 3.01
C GLU A 125 -3.43 -3.02 2.01
N SER A 126 -4.76 -3.08 1.81
CA SER A 126 -5.39 -4.01 0.88
C SER A 126 -4.92 -3.78 -0.57
N LEU A 127 -4.78 -2.52 -0.98
CA LEU A 127 -4.27 -2.15 -2.30
C LEU A 127 -2.81 -2.58 -2.48
N LEU A 128 -1.97 -2.38 -1.46
CA LEU A 128 -0.56 -2.81 -1.48
C LEU A 128 -0.44 -4.33 -1.53
N GLN A 129 -1.22 -5.06 -0.74
CA GLN A 129 -1.28 -6.53 -0.81
C GLN A 129 -1.59 -7.02 -2.22
N ARG A 130 -2.53 -6.38 -2.91
CA ARG A 130 -2.84 -6.71 -4.30
C ARG A 130 -1.68 -6.41 -5.24
N VAL A 131 -1.00 -5.29 -5.09
CA VAL A 131 0.18 -4.92 -5.90
C VAL A 131 1.33 -5.92 -5.76
N TYR A 132 1.54 -6.45 -4.56
CA TYR A 132 2.58 -7.46 -4.30
C TYR A 132 2.14 -8.90 -4.59
N SER A 133 0.86 -9.12 -4.87
CA SER A 133 0.32 -10.43 -5.26
C SER A 133 0.11 -10.58 -6.78
N SER A 134 0.27 -9.48 -7.54
CA SER A 134 0.16 -9.41 -9.00
C SER A 134 1.53 -9.37 -9.68
#